data_AF-A0A970RXT9-F1
#
_entry.id   AF-A0A970RXT9-F1
#
_cell.length_a   1.000
_cell.length_b   1.000
_cell.length_c   1.000
_cell.angle_alpha   90.00
_cell.angle_beta   90.00
_cell.angle_gamma   90.00
#
_symmetry.space_group_name_H-M   'P 1'
#
loop_
_entity.id
_entity.type
_entity.pdbx_description
1 polymer ?
#
loop_
_entity_poly.entity_id
_entity_poly.type
_entity_poly.pdbx_seq_one_letter_code
_entity_poly.pdbx_strand_id
1 'polypeptide(L)' 'GTATAKWQNLLGLGDTKKDVIITIINKDLVGDVFGALHDEMGIGEPGQGVAFTVNINSIGGKRLLNYCMGKVEE' A
#
# COMPACT_ATOMS: atom_id res chain seq x y z
N GLY A 1 -13.73 16.87 21.40
CA GLY A 1 -13.68 18.25 20.89
C GLY A 1 -14.77 18.42 19.84
N THR A 2 -15.72 19.35 19.95
CA THR A 2 -15.71 20.85 19.94
C THR A 2 -15.95 21.53 18.58
N ALA A 3 -16.09 20.81 17.46
CA ALA A 3 -16.64 21.38 16.23
C ALA A 3 -17.47 20.34 15.44
N THR A 4 -18.60 20.75 14.86
CA THR A 4 -19.45 19.88 14.02
C THR A 4 -18.80 19.57 12.67
N ALA A 5 -19.07 18.38 12.10
CA ALA A 5 -18.45 17.86 10.86
C ALA A 5 -18.41 18.85 9.67
N LYS A 6 -19.44 19.71 9.55
CA LYS A 6 -19.50 20.79 8.54
C LYS A 6 -18.31 21.76 8.64
N TRP A 7 -17.95 22.17 9.85
CA TRP A 7 -16.83 23.09 10.09
C TRP A 7 -15.49 22.39 9.93
N GLN A 8 -15.40 21.11 10.31
CA GLN A 8 -14.18 20.32 10.11
C GLN A 8 -13.87 20.14 8.61
N ASN A 9 -14.86 19.81 7.79
CA ASN A 9 -14.67 19.67 6.34
C ASN A 9 -14.37 21.01 5.66
N LEU A 10 -15.06 22.09 6.05
CA LEU A 10 -14.83 23.43 5.48
C LEU A 10 -13.39 23.92 5.72
N LEU A 11 -12.82 23.60 6.88
CA LEU A 11 -11.47 24.02 7.28
C LEU A 11 -10.38 23.03 6.84
N GLY A 12 -10.72 21.95 6.12
CA GLY A 12 -9.77 20.89 5.75
C GLY A 12 -9.25 20.08 6.94
N LEU A 13 -9.91 20.17 8.10
CA LEU A 13 -9.56 19.47 9.33
C LEU A 13 -10.23 18.08 9.44
N GLY A 14 -11.16 17.77 8.52
CA GLY A 14 -11.83 16.48 8.43
C GLY A 14 -11.11 15.46 7.53
N ASP A 15 -10.11 15.90 6.77
CA ASP A 15 -9.40 15.02 5.84
C ASP A 15 -8.47 14.09 6.62
N THR A 16 -8.77 12.80 6.55
CA THR A 16 -7.86 11.76 7.05
C THR A 16 -6.63 11.75 6.16
N LYS A 17 -5.45 11.96 6.74
CA LYS A 17 -4.19 11.79 6.02
C LYS A 17 -4.14 10.37 5.46
N LYS A 18 -3.87 10.26 4.16
CA LYS A 18 -3.64 9.00 3.47
C LYS A 18 -2.25 9.03 2.87
N ASP A 19 -1.50 7.96 3.11
CA ASP A 19 -0.20 7.75 2.51
C ASP A 19 -0.32 6.75 1.35
N VAL A 20 0.50 6.94 0.31
CA VAL A 20 0.57 6.03 -0.85
C VAL A 20 1.90 5.29 -0.78
N ILE A 21 1.82 3.97 -0.60
CA ILE A 21 2.98 3.07 -0.57
C ILE A 21 2.97 2.25 -1.85
N ILE A 22 4.12 2.23 -2.55
CA ILE A 22 4.33 1.42 -3.74
C ILE A 22 5.51 0.50 -3.46
N THR A 23 5.32 -0.80 -3.65
CA THR A 23 6.37 -1.79 -3.45
C THR A 23 6.30 -2.90 -4.50
N ILE A 24 7.41 -3.60 -4.69
CA ILE A 24 7.50 -4.79 -5.54
C ILE A 24 7.62 -6.00 -4.60
N ILE A 25 6.74 -6.98 -4.77
CA ILE A 25 6.77 -8.24 -4.03
C ILE A 25 6.78 -9.43 -4.98
N ASN A 26 7.33 -10.54 -4.54
CA ASN A 26 7.20 -11.80 -5.26
C ASN A 26 5.75 -12.30 -5.20
N LYS A 27 5.30 -12.94 -6.29
CA LYS A 27 3.90 -13.33 -6.48
C LYS A 27 3.38 -14.30 -5.41
N ASP A 28 4.24 -15.17 -4.93
CA ASP A 28 3.99 -16.14 -3.86
C ASP A 28 3.69 -15.46 -2.51
N LEU A 29 4.25 -14.27 -2.25
CA LEU A 29 4.02 -13.53 -1.02
C LEU A 29 2.75 -12.67 -1.03
N VAL A 30 2.08 -12.53 -2.17
CA VAL A 30 0.91 -11.62 -2.30
C VAL A 30 -0.19 -11.99 -1.30
N GLY A 31 -0.47 -13.29 -1.12
CA GLY A 31 -1.49 -13.76 -0.17
C GLY A 31 -1.15 -13.36 1.26
N ASP A 32 0.08 -13.66 1.69
CA ASP A 32 0.55 -13.37 3.05
C ASP A 32 0.57 -11.87 3.33
N VAL A 33 1.04 -11.07 2.37
CA VAL A 33 1.06 -9.60 2.48
C VAL A 33 -0.35 -9.05 2.60
N PHE A 34 -1.31 -9.51 1.79
CA PHE A 34 -2.69 -9.03 1.88
C PHE A 34 -3.38 -9.48 3.16
N GLY A 35 -3.07 -10.68 3.65
CA GLY A 35 -3.51 -11.14 4.97
C GLY A 35 -3.00 -10.22 6.08
N ALA A 36 -1.70 -9.92 6.10
CA ALA A 36 -1.11 -9.01 7.08
C ALA A 36 -1.68 -7.58 6.98
N LEU A 37 -1.89 -7.05 5.77
CA LEU A 37 -2.53 -5.74 5.57
C LEU A 37 -3.96 -5.71 6.10
N HIS A 38 -4.70 -6.80 5.97
CA HIS A 38 -6.03 -6.93 6.54
C HIS A 38 -5.97 -6.98 8.07
N ASP A 39 -5.15 -7.87 8.63
CA ASP A 39 -5.11 -8.14 10.08
C ASP A 39 -4.47 -7.00 10.88
N GLU A 40 -3.42 -6.36 10.36
CA GLU A 40 -2.66 -5.32 11.07
C GLU A 40 -3.16 -3.90 10.77
N MET A 41 -3.65 -3.65 9.55
CA MET A 41 -4.07 -2.31 9.12
C MET A 41 -5.57 -2.20 8.81
N GLY A 42 -6.33 -3.28 8.94
CA GLY A 42 -7.78 -3.28 8.66
C GLY A 42 -8.13 -3.04 7.19
N ILE A 43 -7.18 -3.25 6.26
CA ILE A 43 -7.43 -3.02 4.84
C ILE A 43 -8.56 -3.93 4.36
N GLY A 44 -9.57 -3.34 3.71
CA GLY A 44 -10.83 -4.00 3.35
C GLY A 44 -12.02 -3.56 4.22
N GLU A 45 -11.77 -2.88 5.33
CA GLU A 45 -12.81 -2.25 6.15
C GLU A 45 -13.08 -0.78 5.76
N PRO A 46 -14.30 -0.26 6.01
CA PRO A 46 -14.62 1.13 5.72
C PRO A 46 -13.66 2.12 6.40
N GLY A 47 -13.05 2.99 5.60
CA GLY A 47 -12.19 4.07 6.10
C GLY A 47 -10.72 3.71 6.32
N GLN A 48 -10.32 2.44 6.21
CA GLN A 48 -8.93 2.00 6.42
C GLN A 48 -8.03 2.13 5.17
N GLY A 49 -8.62 2.37 4.00
CA GLY A 49 -7.88 2.51 2.75
C GLY A 49 -8.11 1.35 1.79
N VAL A 50 -7.26 1.24 0.77
CA VAL A 50 -7.36 0.24 -0.30
C VAL A 50 -5.96 -0.27 -0.62
N ALA A 51 -5.81 -1.59 -0.69
CA ALA A 51 -4.63 -2.24 -1.26
C ALA A 51 -5.02 -3.00 -2.52
N PHE A 52 -4.15 -2.95 -3.53
CA PHE A 52 -4.32 -3.70 -4.78
C PHE A 52 -2.94 -4.01 -5.38
N THR A 53 -2.90 -5.00 -6.25
CA THR A 53 -1.67 -5.40 -6.97
C THR A 53 -1.86 -5.29 -8.46
N VAL A 54 -0.76 -5.03 -9.16
CA VAL A 54 -0.69 -5.12 -10.62
C VAL A 54 0.44 -6.07 -10.99
N ASN A 55 0.19 -6.99 -11.93
CA ASN A 55 1.21 -7.92 -12.40
C ASN A 55 2.29 -7.17 -13.20
N ILE A 56 3.56 -7.39 -12.85
CA ILE A 56 4.71 -6.88 -13.59
C ILE A 56 5.23 -8.00 -14.50
N ASN A 57 5.05 -7.85 -15.81
CA ASN A 57 5.43 -8.88 -16.78
C ASN A 57 6.90 -8.79 -17.21
N SER A 58 7.52 -7.62 -17.09
CA SER A 58 8.91 -7.38 -17.50
C SER A 58 9.53 -6.23 -16.72
N ILE A 59 10.82 -6.36 -16.40
CA ILE A 59 11.64 -5.28 -15.83
C ILE A 59 12.79 -4.99 -16.79
N GLY A 60 12.94 -3.73 -17.17
CA GLY A 60 14.06 -3.28 -17.99
C GLY A 60 15.38 -3.39 -17.23
N GLY A 61 16.33 -4.13 -17.78
CA GLY A 61 17.69 -4.25 -17.24
C GLY A 61 17.90 -5.44 -16.30
N LYS A 62 18.89 -6.28 -16.62
CA LYS A 62 19.23 -7.51 -15.87
C LYS A 62 19.60 -7.25 -14.42
N ARG A 63 20.34 -6.17 -14.13
CA ARG A 63 20.76 -5.82 -12.77
C ARG A 63 19.56 -5.45 -11.90
N LEU A 64 18.64 -4.63 -12.41
CA LEU A 64 17.43 -4.23 -11.68
C LEU A 64 16.50 -5.42 -11.46
N LEU A 65 16.33 -6.26 -12.49
CA LEU A 65 15.59 -7.51 -12.35
C LEU A 65 16.18 -8.38 -11.24
N ASN A 66 17.50 -8.59 -11.22
CA ASN A 66 18.15 -9.38 -10.18
C ASN A 66 17.96 -8.75 -8.79
N TYR A 67 18.04 -7.42 -8.67
CA TYR A 67 17.77 -6.71 -7.42
C TYR A 67 16.34 -6.95 -6.91
N CYS A 68 15.33 -6.73 -7.77
CA CYS A 68 13.94 -6.96 -7.41
C CYS A 68 13.62 -8.43 -7.10
N MET A 69 14.35 -9.36 -7.72
CA MET A 69 14.22 -10.80 -7.45
C MET A 69 15.05 -11.28 -6.25
N GLY A 70 15.77 -10.40 -5.55
CA GLY A 70 16.67 -10.78 -4.45
C GLY A 70 17.86 -11.65 -4.87
N LYS A 71 18.21 -11.65 -6.16
CA LYS A 71 19.31 -12.43 -6.78
C LYS A 71 20.61 -11.63 -6.87
N VAL A 72 20.84 -10.69 -5.96
CA VAL A 72 22.09 -9.93 -5.93
C VAL A 72 23.12 -10.81 -5.20
N GLU A 73 23.99 -11.45 -5.96
CA GLU A 73 25.27 -11.94 -5.43
C GLU A 73 26.18 -10.71 -5.20
N GLU A 74 26.91 -10.71 -4.08
CA GLU A 74 27.97 -9.72 -3.78
C GLU A 74 29.08 -9.71 -4.84
#